data_AF-A0A3M2DYA2-F1
#
_entry.id   AF-A0A3M2DYA2-F1
#
_cell.length_a   1.000
_cell.length_b   1.000
_cell.length_c   1.000
_cell.angle_alpha   90.00
_cell.angle_beta   90.00
_cell.angle_gamma   90.00
#
_symmetry.space_group_name_H-M   'P 1'
#
loop_
_entity.id
_entity.type
_entity.pdbx_description
1 polymer ?
#
loop_
_entity_poly.entity_id
_entity_poly.type
_entity_poly.pdbx_seq_one_letter_code
_entity_poly.pdbx_strand_id
1 'polypeptide(L)'
;MPSSSDSATPIVLEPTSSPTTRTSQMLPRAARARTVRATLRAMLCEYTFVPRDAGDAGRRELEDWAGALLARLRNNGQLWGRAVVGWVDGTLRATFHVPTADALDDAHASRGVAGTAKQVRALCAEPPAWRIVGDETDTDAGDATGAPALVLKADVFRETSPVREGRAGTPVPLFRLPIGWDVRENLVVWMRRAQLHEELWIQSGRLESAAYRELSEPDSPLATEGRELARAVEDVTGIATYYFLRHFWGRRVEDARDVCPACRAPWATESLGSTPAGIDGFTYRCDPCRLVSEAATATRAEPADA
;
A
#
# COMPACT_ATOMS: atom_id res chain seq x y z
N MET A 1 -29.88 41.25 -35.47
CA MET A 1 -28.45 41.13 -35.82
C MET A 1 -27.63 41.28 -34.56
N PRO A 2 -26.66 40.39 -34.26
CA PRO A 2 -26.63 38.90 -34.40
C PRO A 2 -27.06 38.24 -33.06
N SER A 3 -27.58 37.01 -32.90
CA SER A 3 -27.44 35.67 -33.49
C SER A 3 -26.20 34.86 -33.06
N SER A 4 -26.39 33.91 -32.13
CA SER A 4 -25.77 32.56 -32.07
C SER A 4 -26.37 31.86 -30.83
N SER A 5 -27.12 30.75 -30.82
CA SER A 5 -27.13 29.49 -31.58
C SER A 5 -25.81 28.72 -31.51
N ASP A 6 -25.50 28.16 -30.34
CA ASP A 6 -24.53 27.06 -30.24
C ASP A 6 -25.23 25.73 -30.49
N SER A 7 -25.04 25.23 -31.71
CA SER A 7 -25.37 23.87 -32.12
C SER A 7 -24.27 22.91 -31.65
N ALA A 8 -24.60 22.01 -30.72
CA ALA A 8 -23.79 20.84 -30.44
C ALA A 8 -23.77 19.94 -31.69
N THR A 9 -22.58 19.67 -32.24
CA THR A 9 -22.39 18.67 -33.29
C THR A 9 -21.95 17.36 -32.63
N PRO A 10 -22.61 16.22 -32.89
CA PRO A 10 -22.15 14.92 -32.43
C PRO A 10 -21.08 14.39 -33.41
N ILE A 11 -19.96 13.89 -32.89
CA ILE A 11 -19.01 13.12 -33.69
C ILE A 11 -19.30 11.64 -33.41
N VAL A 12 -19.87 10.97 -34.41
CA VAL A 12 -20.17 9.54 -34.43
C VAL A 12 -19.26 8.87 -35.45
N LEU A 13 -18.40 7.98 -34.92
CA LEU A 13 -17.90 6.69 -35.42
C LEU A 13 -17.22 6.63 -36.82
N GLU A 14 -16.14 5.86 -37.01
CA GLU A 14 -16.27 4.42 -37.27
C GLU A 14 -14.93 3.63 -37.25
N PRO A 15 -14.99 2.28 -37.22
CA PRO A 15 -13.93 1.41 -36.73
C PRO A 15 -12.91 1.03 -37.81
N THR A 16 -11.68 0.74 -37.41
CA THR A 16 -10.69 0.13 -38.30
C THR A 16 -10.36 -1.29 -37.86
N SER A 17 -10.42 -2.15 -38.87
CA SER A 17 -10.35 -3.60 -38.87
C SER A 17 -8.94 -4.16 -38.61
N SER A 18 -8.91 -5.31 -37.93
CA SER A 18 -7.84 -6.33 -38.02
C SER A 18 -8.11 -7.23 -39.26
N PRO A 19 -7.23 -8.19 -39.68
CA PRO A 19 -6.05 -8.73 -39.00
C PRO A 19 -4.80 -8.97 -39.89
N THR A 20 -3.63 -9.12 -39.26
CA THR A 20 -2.52 -9.85 -39.92
C THR A 20 -1.80 -10.77 -38.95
N THR A 21 -1.86 -12.05 -39.28
CA THR A 21 -1.20 -13.21 -38.69
C THR A 21 0.33 -13.05 -38.65
N ARG A 22 0.96 -13.29 -37.51
CA ARG A 22 2.41 -13.61 -37.44
C ARG A 22 2.71 -14.63 -36.34
N THR A 23 2.88 -15.86 -36.81
CA THR A 23 3.88 -16.87 -36.45
C THR A 23 4.35 -16.93 -34.99
N SER A 24 3.87 -17.95 -34.30
CA SER A 24 4.43 -18.49 -33.05
C SER A 24 5.86 -18.99 -33.29
N GLN A 25 6.85 -18.36 -32.66
CA GLN A 25 8.20 -18.90 -32.52
C GLN A 25 8.43 -19.35 -31.08
N MET A 26 8.58 -20.66 -30.90
CA MET A 26 9.15 -21.27 -29.69
C MET A 26 10.61 -20.81 -29.54
N LEU A 27 10.95 -20.26 -28.37
CA LEU A 27 12.34 -20.00 -27.97
C LEU A 27 12.85 -21.13 -27.04
N PRO A 28 14.10 -21.61 -27.20
CA PRO A 28 14.63 -22.73 -26.45
C PRO A 28 15.19 -22.35 -25.07
N ARG A 29 15.15 -23.33 -24.15
CA ARG A 29 15.82 -23.34 -22.83
C ARG A 29 17.34 -23.27 -22.97
N ALA A 30 17.98 -22.28 -22.34
CA ALA A 30 19.04 -22.45 -21.32
C ALA A 30 19.89 -21.18 -21.10
N ALA A 31 20.08 -20.88 -19.82
CA ALA A 31 21.23 -20.20 -19.20
C ALA A 31 21.65 -18.80 -19.69
N ARG A 32 21.34 -17.80 -18.85
CA ARG A 32 22.32 -16.81 -18.37
C ARG A 32 21.83 -16.24 -17.05
N ALA A 33 22.42 -16.72 -15.95
CA ALA A 33 22.34 -16.06 -14.66
C ALA A 33 23.04 -14.69 -14.78
N ARG A 34 22.27 -13.66 -15.08
CA ARG A 34 22.66 -12.28 -14.73
C ARG A 34 22.24 -12.12 -13.28
N THR A 35 23.21 -11.83 -12.42
CA THR A 35 22.98 -11.26 -11.09
C THR A 35 22.41 -9.85 -11.30
N VAL A 36 21.15 -9.77 -11.72
CA VAL A 36 20.34 -8.58 -11.60
C VAL A 36 20.00 -8.53 -10.13
N ARG A 37 20.52 -7.52 -9.42
CA ARG A 37 19.96 -7.12 -8.12
C ARG A 37 18.47 -6.91 -8.42
N ALA A 38 17.62 -7.86 -8.04
CA ALA A 38 16.24 -7.91 -8.47
C ALA A 38 15.62 -6.55 -8.15
N THR A 39 15.35 -5.75 -9.17
CA THR A 39 14.60 -4.51 -9.00
C THR A 39 13.22 -4.95 -8.59
N LEU A 40 12.94 -4.88 -7.29
CA LEU A 40 11.64 -5.14 -6.71
C LEU A 40 10.76 -3.93 -7.09
N ARG A 41 10.30 -3.88 -8.33
CA ARG A 41 9.38 -2.85 -8.80
C ARG A 41 7.97 -3.35 -8.61
N ALA A 42 7.08 -2.48 -8.12
CA ALA A 42 5.66 -2.78 -8.23
C ALA A 42 5.30 -2.93 -9.71
N MET A 43 4.35 -3.82 -10.00
CA MET A 43 3.94 -4.13 -11.37
C MET A 43 2.43 -4.18 -11.46
N LEU A 44 1.92 -3.82 -12.63
CA LEU A 44 0.52 -4.00 -12.97
C LEU A 44 0.30 -5.46 -13.38
N CYS A 45 -0.61 -6.12 -12.69
CA CYS A 45 -0.99 -7.51 -12.93
C CYS A 45 -2.44 -7.56 -13.44
N GLU A 46 -2.69 -8.42 -14.43
CA GLU A 46 -4.04 -8.83 -14.86
C GLU A 46 -4.27 -10.27 -14.41
N TYR A 47 -5.39 -10.51 -13.72
CA TYR A 47 -5.86 -11.82 -13.28
C TYR A 47 -7.16 -12.14 -14.00
N THR A 48 -7.20 -13.28 -14.69
CA THR A 48 -8.28 -13.70 -15.57
C THR A 48 -9.01 -14.90 -14.98
N PHE A 49 -10.34 -14.81 -14.94
CA PHE A 49 -11.24 -15.85 -14.44
C PHE A 49 -12.29 -16.17 -15.52
N VAL A 50 -12.15 -17.33 -16.18
CA VAL A 50 -13.12 -17.80 -17.17
C VAL A 50 -14.22 -18.58 -16.46
N PRO A 51 -15.49 -18.13 -16.47
CA PRO A 51 -16.56 -18.80 -15.74
C PRO A 51 -16.86 -20.18 -16.33
N ARG A 52 -17.17 -21.14 -15.46
CA ARG A 52 -17.75 -22.43 -15.86
C ARG A 52 -19.22 -22.30 -16.23
N ASP A 53 -19.96 -21.52 -15.45
CA ASP A 53 -21.35 -21.16 -15.71
C ASP A 53 -21.42 -19.70 -16.15
N ALA A 54 -21.78 -19.48 -17.42
CA ALA A 54 -21.91 -18.16 -18.01
C ALA A 54 -23.27 -17.48 -17.70
N GLY A 55 -24.18 -18.18 -17.02
CA GLY A 55 -25.44 -17.60 -16.56
C GLY A 55 -25.25 -16.57 -15.46
N ASP A 56 -26.22 -15.67 -15.28
CA ASP A 56 -26.12 -14.54 -14.33
C ASP A 56 -25.86 -14.99 -12.88
N ALA A 57 -26.38 -16.17 -12.49
CA ALA A 57 -26.13 -16.73 -11.16
C ALA A 57 -24.66 -17.14 -10.99
N GLY A 58 -24.12 -17.96 -11.91
CA GLY A 58 -22.72 -18.38 -11.88
C GLY A 58 -21.74 -17.21 -12.02
N ARG A 59 -22.09 -16.19 -12.82
CA ARG A 59 -21.31 -14.96 -12.93
C ARG A 59 -21.22 -14.20 -11.61
N ARG A 60 -22.34 -13.99 -10.92
CA ARG A 60 -22.36 -13.33 -9.60
C ARG A 60 -21.58 -14.12 -8.56
N GLU A 61 -21.75 -15.44 -8.53
CA GLU A 61 -21.00 -16.30 -7.60
C GLU A 61 -19.48 -16.23 -7.85
N LEU A 62 -19.06 -16.22 -9.12
CA LEU A 62 -17.64 -16.03 -9.47
C LEU A 62 -17.13 -14.65 -9.06
N GLU A 63 -17.91 -13.58 -9.26
CA GLU A 63 -17.56 -12.22 -8.81
C GLU A 63 -17.33 -12.17 -7.30
N ASP A 64 -18.23 -12.76 -6.51
CA ASP A 64 -18.14 -12.77 -5.05
C ASP A 64 -16.86 -13.50 -4.58
N TRP A 65 -16.58 -14.67 -5.15
CA TRP A 65 -15.39 -15.45 -4.79
C TRP A 65 -14.09 -14.85 -5.31
N ALA A 66 -14.10 -14.24 -6.50
CA ALA A 66 -12.95 -13.49 -7.02
C ALA A 66 -12.69 -12.25 -6.14
N GLY A 67 -13.74 -11.52 -5.73
CA GLY A 67 -13.64 -10.42 -4.77
C GLY A 67 -13.05 -10.86 -3.44
N ALA A 68 -13.49 -12.01 -2.92
CA ALA A 68 -12.93 -12.60 -1.71
C ALA A 68 -11.44 -12.96 -1.88
N LEU A 69 -11.04 -13.52 -3.03
CA LEU A 69 -9.64 -13.83 -3.31
C LEU A 69 -8.77 -12.56 -3.32
N LEU A 70 -9.21 -11.52 -4.03
CA LEU A 70 -8.49 -10.24 -4.10
C LEU A 70 -8.37 -9.59 -2.72
N ALA A 71 -9.41 -9.67 -1.89
CA ALA A 71 -9.35 -9.21 -0.50
C ALA A 71 -8.33 -10.00 0.34
N ARG A 72 -8.26 -11.33 0.17
CA ARG A 72 -7.26 -12.17 0.86
C ARG A 72 -5.83 -11.90 0.39
N LEU A 73 -5.62 -11.69 -0.91
CA LEU A 73 -4.32 -11.30 -1.47
C LEU A 73 -3.86 -9.96 -0.87
N ARG A 74 -4.77 -8.98 -0.79
CA ARG A 74 -4.49 -7.67 -0.19
C ARG A 74 -4.15 -7.79 1.29
N ASN A 75 -4.96 -8.50 2.07
CA ASN A 75 -4.73 -8.67 3.51
C ASN A 75 -3.45 -9.47 3.82
N ASN A 76 -2.98 -10.31 2.88
CA ASN A 76 -1.68 -10.98 2.97
C ASN A 76 -0.51 -10.11 2.47
N GLY A 77 -0.78 -8.95 1.86
CA GLY A 77 0.22 -8.03 1.31
C GLY A 77 0.73 -8.37 -0.11
N GLN A 78 0.06 -9.27 -0.83
CA GLN A 78 0.41 -9.66 -2.20
C GLN A 78 -0.20 -8.72 -3.26
N LEU A 79 -1.23 -7.96 -2.88
CA LEU A 79 -1.90 -6.97 -3.71
C LEU A 79 -1.80 -5.61 -3.06
N TRP A 80 -1.36 -4.61 -3.81
CA TRP A 80 -1.34 -3.20 -3.43
C TRP A 80 -2.47 -2.43 -4.11
N GLY A 81 -3.06 -1.49 -3.38
CA GLY A 81 -4.18 -0.70 -3.85
C GLY A 81 -5.49 -1.46 -4.00
N ARG A 82 -6.32 -0.87 -4.86
CA ARG A 82 -7.61 -1.43 -5.24
C ARG A 82 -7.48 -2.17 -6.56
N ALA A 83 -8.14 -3.32 -6.64
CA ALA A 83 -8.35 -3.99 -7.91
C ALA A 83 -9.50 -3.33 -8.70
N VAL A 84 -9.26 -3.09 -9.99
CA VAL A 84 -10.32 -2.79 -10.95
C VAL A 84 -10.81 -4.13 -11.49
N VAL A 85 -12.09 -4.43 -11.27
CA VAL A 85 -12.71 -5.71 -11.64
C VAL A 85 -13.83 -5.46 -12.63
N GLY A 86 -13.89 -6.24 -13.70
CA GLY A 86 -14.94 -6.13 -14.70
C GLY A 86 -15.02 -7.31 -15.65
N TRP A 87 -16.18 -7.46 -16.28
CA TRP A 87 -16.38 -8.44 -17.35
C TRP A 87 -15.92 -7.88 -18.69
N VAL A 88 -15.08 -8.65 -19.38
CA VAL A 88 -14.61 -8.35 -20.73
C VAL A 88 -14.79 -9.62 -21.56
N ASP A 89 -15.62 -9.55 -22.59
CA ASP A 89 -15.89 -10.67 -23.51
C ASP A 89 -16.28 -11.97 -22.78
N GLY A 90 -17.20 -11.87 -21.81
CA GLY A 90 -17.69 -13.02 -21.05
C GLY A 90 -16.68 -13.59 -20.03
N THR A 91 -15.56 -12.91 -19.82
CA THR A 91 -14.52 -13.30 -18.84
C THR A 91 -14.41 -12.24 -17.74
N LEU A 92 -14.30 -12.65 -16.49
CA LEU A 92 -14.06 -11.73 -15.39
C LEU A 92 -12.55 -11.44 -15.33
N ARG A 93 -12.18 -10.16 -15.32
CA ARG A 93 -10.80 -9.71 -15.22
C ARG A 93 -10.63 -8.79 -14.02
N ALA A 94 -9.51 -8.95 -13.32
CA ALA A 94 -9.08 -8.08 -12.25
C ALA A 94 -7.70 -7.51 -12.55
N THR A 95 -7.57 -6.19 -12.52
CA THR A 95 -6.31 -5.49 -12.73
C THR A 95 -5.90 -4.78 -11.43
N PHE A 96 -4.67 -5.02 -10.95
CA PHE A 96 -4.17 -4.49 -9.68
C PHE A 96 -2.64 -4.46 -9.64
N HIS A 97 -2.08 -3.79 -8.64
CA HIS A 97 -0.63 -3.76 -8.44
C HIS A 97 -0.17 -4.92 -7.56
N VAL A 98 0.94 -5.53 -7.95
CA VAL A 98 1.69 -6.49 -7.12
C VAL A 98 3.04 -5.89 -6.75
N PRO A 99 3.57 -6.14 -5.55
CA PRO A 99 4.84 -5.58 -5.12
C PRO A 99 6.05 -6.18 -5.83
N THR A 100 5.95 -7.44 -6.27
CA THR A 100 7.05 -8.22 -6.85
C THR A 100 6.50 -9.24 -7.85
N ALA A 101 7.35 -9.72 -8.77
CA ALA A 101 6.89 -10.55 -9.90
C ALA A 101 6.44 -11.94 -9.46
N ASP A 102 7.00 -12.39 -8.34
CA ASP A 102 6.66 -13.63 -7.65
C ASP A 102 5.50 -13.46 -6.67
N ALA A 103 4.91 -12.26 -6.48
CA ALA A 103 3.98 -12.00 -5.39
C ALA A 103 2.74 -12.92 -5.39
N LEU A 104 2.34 -13.47 -6.54
CA LEU A 104 1.19 -14.37 -6.67
C LEU A 104 1.59 -15.87 -6.69
N ASP A 105 2.86 -16.20 -6.44
CA ASP A 105 3.32 -17.58 -6.35
C ASP A 105 2.72 -18.27 -5.12
N ASP A 106 2.42 -19.57 -5.27
CA ASP A 106 1.82 -20.40 -4.20
C ASP A 106 2.66 -20.43 -2.92
N ALA A 107 3.98 -20.21 -3.02
CA ALA A 107 4.89 -20.15 -1.88
C ALA A 107 4.57 -18.99 -0.92
N HIS A 108 3.95 -17.92 -1.40
CA HIS A 108 3.57 -16.75 -0.61
C HIS A 108 2.11 -16.79 -0.15
N ALA A 109 1.33 -17.77 -0.63
CA ALA A 109 -0.08 -17.88 -0.31
C ALA A 109 -0.28 -18.27 1.16
N SER A 110 -1.00 -17.41 1.90
CA SER A 110 -1.52 -17.82 3.21
C SER A 110 -2.55 -18.95 3.05
N ARG A 111 -2.85 -19.66 4.15
CA ARG A 111 -3.93 -20.66 4.18
C ARG A 111 -5.26 -20.10 3.68
N GLY A 112 -5.56 -18.84 4.00
CA GLY A 112 -6.75 -18.15 3.53
C GLY A 112 -6.73 -17.93 2.02
N VAL A 113 -5.62 -17.44 1.46
CA VAL A 113 -5.45 -17.26 0.01
C VAL A 113 -5.59 -18.59 -0.73
N ALA A 114 -4.88 -19.63 -0.29
CA ALA A 114 -4.93 -20.96 -0.90
C ALA A 114 -6.34 -21.57 -0.84
N GLY A 115 -7.02 -21.41 0.31
CA GLY A 115 -8.40 -21.88 0.51
C GLY A 115 -9.39 -21.20 -0.43
N THR A 116 -9.33 -19.87 -0.55
CA THR A 116 -10.20 -19.09 -1.45
C THR A 116 -9.88 -19.34 -2.92
N ALA A 117 -8.60 -19.47 -3.29
CA ALA A 117 -8.18 -19.81 -4.66
C ALA A 117 -8.73 -21.16 -5.11
N LYS A 118 -8.85 -22.14 -4.20
CA LYS A 118 -9.50 -23.43 -4.48
C LYS A 118 -10.99 -23.26 -4.83
N GLN A 119 -11.71 -22.38 -4.13
CA GLN A 119 -13.13 -22.11 -4.40
C GLN A 119 -13.31 -21.44 -5.76
N VAL A 120 -12.51 -20.40 -6.05
CA VAL A 120 -12.51 -19.73 -7.35
C VAL A 120 -12.23 -20.73 -8.47
N ARG A 121 -11.23 -21.60 -8.32
CA ARG A 121 -10.89 -22.64 -9.31
C ARG A 121 -12.05 -23.60 -9.58
N ALA A 122 -12.88 -23.89 -8.58
CA ALA A 122 -14.05 -24.75 -8.76
C ALA A 122 -15.16 -24.10 -9.61
N LEU A 123 -15.20 -22.77 -9.66
CA LEU A 123 -16.17 -21.97 -10.44
C LEU A 123 -15.68 -21.63 -11.84
N CYS A 124 -14.39 -21.82 -12.13
CA CYS A 124 -13.83 -21.54 -13.44
C CYS A 124 -13.87 -22.77 -14.39
N ALA A 125 -13.99 -22.50 -15.69
CA ALA A 125 -13.88 -23.49 -16.75
C ALA A 125 -12.44 -23.99 -16.91
N GLU A 126 -11.47 -23.10 -16.69
CA GLU A 126 -10.05 -23.37 -16.68
C GLU A 126 -9.39 -22.75 -15.42
N PRO A 127 -8.19 -23.21 -15.02
CA PRO A 127 -7.45 -22.58 -13.94
C PRO A 127 -7.34 -21.05 -14.13
N PRO A 128 -7.67 -20.24 -13.11
CA PRO A 128 -7.43 -18.80 -13.15
C PRO A 128 -5.96 -18.52 -13.49
N ALA A 129 -5.73 -17.62 -14.43
CA ALA A 129 -4.40 -17.29 -14.93
C ALA A 129 -4.11 -15.81 -14.69
N TRP A 130 -2.87 -15.49 -14.35
CA TRP A 130 -2.43 -14.12 -14.17
C TRP A 130 -1.17 -13.85 -15.01
N ARG A 131 -0.95 -12.57 -15.32
CA ARG A 131 0.24 -12.11 -16.02
C ARG A 131 0.57 -10.68 -15.60
N ILE A 132 1.85 -10.35 -15.61
CA ILE A 132 2.31 -8.97 -15.52
C ILE A 132 2.04 -8.29 -16.87
N VAL A 133 1.39 -7.13 -16.82
CA VAL A 133 0.97 -6.35 -18.01
C VAL A 133 1.69 -5.01 -18.12
N GLY A 134 2.39 -4.58 -17.08
CA GLY A 134 3.19 -3.37 -17.08
C GLY A 134 3.97 -3.19 -15.78
N ASP A 135 4.90 -2.23 -15.80
CA ASP A 135 5.65 -1.81 -14.62
C ASP A 135 4.99 -0.58 -13.99
N GLU A 136 4.98 -0.49 -12.66
CA GLU A 136 4.71 0.76 -11.95
C GLU A 136 5.96 1.64 -11.99
N THR A 137 5.81 2.92 -12.30
CA THR A 137 6.96 3.82 -12.46
C THR A 137 7.46 4.37 -11.14
N ASP A 138 6.59 4.42 -10.13
CA ASP A 138 6.80 5.31 -8.98
C ASP A 138 7.02 4.58 -7.65
N THR A 139 6.94 3.25 -7.62
CA THR A 139 7.05 2.49 -6.37
C THR A 139 7.90 1.24 -6.51
N ASP A 140 9.02 1.23 -5.80
CA ASP A 140 9.82 0.02 -5.54
C ASP A 140 9.35 -0.64 -4.23
N ALA A 141 9.28 -1.96 -4.22
CA ALA A 141 9.15 -2.76 -3.01
C ALA A 141 10.51 -2.93 -2.29
N GLY A 142 10.44 -2.88 -0.97
CA GLY A 142 11.59 -3.06 -0.08
C GLY A 142 11.82 -4.51 0.31
N ASP A 143 12.91 -4.72 1.03
CA ASP A 143 13.25 -5.97 1.71
C ASP A 143 13.68 -5.64 3.14
N ALA A 144 13.13 -6.36 4.11
CA ALA A 144 13.52 -6.22 5.52
C ALA A 144 14.85 -6.93 5.84
N THR A 145 15.35 -7.78 4.95
CA THR A 145 16.57 -8.55 5.16
C THR A 145 17.78 -7.63 5.31
N GLY A 146 18.36 -7.61 6.52
CA GLY A 146 19.50 -6.74 6.83
C GLY A 146 19.13 -5.26 6.96
N ALA A 147 17.83 -4.93 7.02
CA ALA A 147 17.38 -3.57 7.28
C ALA A 147 17.87 -3.13 8.68
N PRO A 148 18.48 -1.93 8.80
CA PRO A 148 18.91 -1.40 10.10
C PRO A 148 17.74 -1.12 11.05
N ALA A 149 16.56 -0.82 10.49
CA ALA A 149 15.32 -0.56 11.20
C ALA A 149 14.14 -0.67 10.23
N LEU A 150 12.93 -0.73 10.79
CA LEU A 150 11.67 -0.63 10.06
C LEU A 150 10.87 0.57 10.56
N VAL A 151 10.00 1.11 9.70
CA VAL A 151 9.07 2.18 10.06
C VAL A 151 7.66 1.81 9.66
N LEU A 152 6.73 1.82 10.61
CA LEU A 152 5.30 1.74 10.36
C LEU A 152 4.76 3.14 10.02
N LYS A 153 4.41 3.35 8.74
CA LYS A 153 3.89 4.61 8.20
C LYS A 153 2.91 4.34 7.07
N ALA A 154 1.69 4.84 7.20
CA ALA A 154 0.74 4.93 6.10
C ALA A 154 1.00 6.20 5.26
N ASP A 155 0.74 6.11 3.96
CA ASP A 155 0.80 7.23 3.03
C ASP A 155 -0.57 7.35 2.36
N VAL A 156 -1.22 8.50 2.55
CA VAL A 156 -2.58 8.74 2.06
C VAL A 156 -2.73 8.58 0.55
N PHE A 157 -1.68 8.86 -0.22
CA PHE A 157 -1.73 8.79 -1.68
C PHE A 157 -1.23 7.45 -2.24
N ARG A 158 -0.81 6.53 -1.37
CA ARG A 158 -0.21 5.26 -1.77
C ARG A 158 -0.73 4.11 -0.91
N GLU A 159 -1.54 3.24 -1.50
CA GLU A 159 -1.99 1.98 -0.88
C GLU A 159 -0.94 0.87 -1.06
N THR A 160 0.26 1.07 -0.49
CA THR A 160 1.35 0.10 -0.48
C THR A 160 1.50 -0.53 0.90
N SER A 161 2.53 -1.36 1.15
CA SER A 161 2.74 -1.88 2.50
C SER A 161 2.99 -0.76 3.52
N PRO A 162 2.37 -0.80 4.71
CA PRO A 162 2.58 0.21 5.76
C PRO A 162 3.93 0.04 6.47
N VAL A 163 4.58 -1.11 6.35
CA VAL A 163 5.91 -1.35 6.92
C VAL A 163 6.96 -0.95 5.88
N ARG A 164 7.84 -0.02 6.24
CA ARG A 164 8.87 0.54 5.37
C ARG A 164 10.25 0.17 5.87
N GLU A 165 11.17 -0.05 4.94
CA GLU A 165 12.59 -0.18 5.24
C GLU A 165 13.13 1.17 5.72
N GLY A 166 13.88 1.18 6.82
CA GLY A 166 14.31 2.40 7.50
C GLY A 166 15.13 3.33 6.61
N ARG A 167 16.07 2.81 5.83
CA ARG A 167 16.99 3.65 5.02
C ARG A 167 16.39 4.11 3.70
N ALA A 168 15.80 3.21 2.92
CA ALA A 168 15.26 3.52 1.61
C ALA A 168 13.84 4.06 1.66
N GLY A 169 13.13 3.89 2.80
CA GLY A 169 11.72 4.24 2.93
C GLY A 169 10.78 3.40 2.06
N THR A 170 11.30 2.34 1.43
CA THR A 170 10.55 1.50 0.49
C THR A 170 9.58 0.57 1.24
N PRO A 171 8.35 0.40 0.75
CA PRO A 171 7.36 -0.48 1.37
C PRO A 171 7.78 -1.96 1.29
N VAL A 172 7.95 -2.61 2.43
CA VAL A 172 8.29 -4.04 2.54
C VAL A 172 7.03 -4.89 2.39
N PRO A 173 6.93 -5.79 1.40
CA PRO A 173 5.72 -6.62 1.21
C PRO A 173 5.40 -7.49 2.43
N LEU A 174 4.18 -7.43 2.96
CA LEU A 174 3.83 -8.09 4.23
C LEU A 174 3.94 -9.61 4.18
N PHE A 175 3.74 -10.24 3.02
CA PHE A 175 3.90 -11.70 2.87
C PHE A 175 5.37 -12.15 3.03
N ARG A 176 6.34 -11.23 2.84
CA ARG A 176 7.77 -11.50 3.05
C ARG A 176 8.20 -11.31 4.51
N LEU A 177 7.38 -10.67 5.33
CA LEU A 177 7.64 -10.55 6.76
C LEU A 177 7.21 -11.84 7.47
N PRO A 178 8.01 -12.37 8.41
CA PRO A 178 7.71 -13.61 9.15
C PRO A 178 6.57 -13.46 10.18
N ILE A 179 5.66 -12.51 10.02
CA ILE A 179 4.57 -12.19 10.93
C ILE A 179 3.33 -13.08 10.71
N GLY A 180 2.56 -13.28 11.78
CA GLY A 180 1.32 -14.04 11.76
C GLY A 180 0.22 -13.38 10.93
N TRP A 181 -0.78 -14.18 10.52
CA TRP A 181 -1.89 -13.71 9.69
C TRP A 181 -2.68 -12.57 10.34
N ASP A 182 -2.98 -12.66 11.64
CA ASP A 182 -3.72 -11.61 12.37
C ASP A 182 -2.97 -10.28 12.35
N VAL A 183 -1.64 -10.30 12.51
CA VAL A 183 -0.80 -9.09 12.47
C VAL A 183 -0.81 -8.49 11.06
N ARG A 184 -0.71 -9.31 10.00
CA ARG A 184 -0.79 -8.81 8.61
C ARG A 184 -2.13 -8.15 8.33
N GLU A 185 -3.23 -8.80 8.71
CA GLU A 185 -4.58 -8.25 8.49
C GLU A 185 -4.77 -6.95 9.27
N ASN A 186 -4.38 -6.92 10.54
CA ASN A 186 -4.47 -5.72 11.37
C ASN A 186 -3.59 -4.57 10.85
N LEU A 187 -2.40 -4.85 10.30
CA LEU A 187 -1.57 -3.84 9.62
C LEU A 187 -2.30 -3.21 8.43
N VAL A 188 -2.98 -4.01 7.60
CA VAL A 188 -3.74 -3.51 6.45
C VAL A 188 -4.97 -2.71 6.89
N VAL A 189 -5.66 -3.16 7.94
CA VAL A 189 -6.82 -2.44 8.51
C VAL A 189 -6.38 -1.12 9.14
N TRP A 190 -5.33 -1.14 9.96
CA TRP A 190 -4.74 0.04 10.57
C TRP A 190 -4.30 1.05 9.51
N MET A 191 -3.60 0.60 8.47
CA MET A 191 -3.15 1.45 7.36
C MET A 191 -4.33 2.18 6.71
N ARG A 192 -5.41 1.48 6.38
CA ARG A 192 -6.61 2.08 5.78
C ARG A 192 -7.24 3.12 6.68
N ARG A 193 -7.31 2.84 7.99
CA ARG A 193 -7.80 3.81 8.97
C ARG A 193 -6.89 5.03 9.06
N ALA A 194 -5.57 4.84 9.08
CA ALA A 194 -4.62 5.94 9.10
C ALA A 194 -4.75 6.82 7.84
N GLN A 195 -4.90 6.21 6.66
CA GLN A 195 -5.14 6.92 5.39
C GLN A 195 -6.43 7.75 5.45
N LEU A 196 -7.54 7.17 5.94
CA LEU A 196 -8.80 7.90 6.09
C LEU A 196 -8.68 9.10 7.06
N HIS A 197 -7.93 8.96 8.15
CA HIS A 197 -7.67 10.10 9.04
C HIS A 197 -6.82 11.16 8.32
N GLU A 198 -5.87 10.77 7.49
CA GLU A 198 -5.06 11.71 6.71
C GLU A 198 -5.90 12.42 5.64
N GLU A 199 -6.81 11.73 4.95
CA GLU A 199 -7.77 12.36 4.02
C GLU A 199 -8.70 13.34 4.75
N LEU A 200 -9.27 12.94 5.89
CA LEU A 200 -10.11 13.82 6.70
C LEU A 200 -9.33 15.03 7.19
N TRP A 201 -8.08 14.84 7.60
CA TRP A 201 -7.21 15.94 7.98
C TRP A 201 -7.01 16.92 6.80
N ILE A 202 -6.68 16.43 5.61
CA ILE A 202 -6.33 17.30 4.47
C ILE A 202 -7.57 17.96 3.83
N GLN A 203 -8.74 17.30 3.84
CA GLN A 203 -9.85 17.66 2.94
C GLN A 203 -11.18 17.97 3.62
N SER A 204 -11.37 17.64 4.89
CA SER A 204 -12.72 17.72 5.50
C SER A 204 -13.13 19.11 5.98
N GLY A 205 -12.17 20.02 6.19
CA GLY A 205 -12.36 21.30 6.86
C GLY A 205 -12.78 21.14 8.34
N ARG A 206 -14.05 20.80 8.59
CA ARG A 206 -14.60 20.72 9.96
C ARG A 206 -14.04 19.57 10.81
N LEU A 207 -13.61 18.47 10.21
CA LEU A 207 -13.08 17.31 10.94
C LEU A 207 -11.55 17.29 10.99
N GLU A 208 -10.89 18.31 10.42
CA GLU A 208 -9.43 18.41 10.31
C GLU A 208 -8.74 18.21 11.67
N SER A 209 -9.19 18.98 12.67
CA SER A 209 -8.55 18.96 14.00
C SER A 209 -8.72 17.63 14.72
N ALA A 210 -9.87 16.98 14.58
CA ALA A 210 -10.11 15.68 15.21
C ALA A 210 -9.25 14.60 14.55
N ALA A 211 -9.20 14.58 13.22
CA ALA A 211 -8.40 13.63 12.47
C ALA A 211 -6.89 13.83 12.68
N TYR A 212 -6.43 15.07 12.78
CA TYR A 212 -5.03 15.36 13.07
C TYR A 212 -4.57 14.86 14.44
N ARG A 213 -5.43 14.95 15.48
CA ARG A 213 -5.10 14.43 16.82
C ARG A 213 -4.80 12.94 16.79
N GLU A 214 -5.62 12.17 16.08
CA GLU A 214 -5.40 10.73 15.89
C GLU A 214 -4.03 10.43 15.27
N LEU A 215 -3.57 11.27 14.34
CA LEU A 215 -2.29 11.10 13.65
C LEU A 215 -1.06 11.60 14.45
N SER A 216 -1.25 12.57 15.35
CA SER A 216 -0.16 13.34 15.96
C SER A 216 0.01 13.16 17.48
N GLU A 217 -1.00 12.62 18.17
CA GLU A 217 -0.93 12.34 19.60
C GLU A 217 -0.50 10.88 19.82
N PRO A 218 0.57 10.62 20.61
CA PRO A 218 1.14 9.27 20.75
C PRO A 218 0.26 8.29 21.53
N ASP A 219 -0.77 8.82 22.22
CA ASP A 219 -1.77 8.13 23.03
C ASP A 219 -3.16 8.11 22.39
N SER A 220 -3.29 8.59 21.14
CA SER A 220 -4.53 8.41 20.38
C SER A 220 -4.85 6.93 20.17
N PRO A 221 -6.12 6.55 19.98
CA PRO A 221 -6.50 5.20 19.58
C PRO A 221 -5.71 4.70 18.35
N LEU A 222 -5.60 5.52 17.30
CA LEU A 222 -4.88 5.13 16.08
C LEU A 222 -3.38 4.92 16.32
N ALA A 223 -2.74 5.79 17.11
CA ALA A 223 -1.31 5.69 17.40
C ALA A 223 -1.00 4.54 18.36
N THR A 224 -1.87 4.30 19.34
CA THR A 224 -1.72 3.18 20.29
C THR A 224 -1.74 1.85 19.55
N GLU A 225 -2.75 1.63 18.70
CA GLU A 225 -2.86 0.43 17.87
C GLU A 225 -1.66 0.28 16.91
N GLY A 226 -1.26 1.35 16.24
CA GLY A 226 -0.10 1.32 15.35
C GLY A 226 1.20 0.97 16.07
N ARG A 227 1.41 1.50 17.28
CA ARG A 227 2.60 1.18 18.09
C ARG A 227 2.60 -0.26 18.59
N GLU A 228 1.43 -0.82 18.91
CA GLU A 228 1.30 -2.24 19.25
C GLU A 228 1.63 -3.13 18.04
N LEU A 229 1.16 -2.77 16.84
CA LEU A 229 1.49 -3.48 15.62
C LEU A 229 2.98 -3.38 15.27
N ALA A 230 3.59 -2.20 15.43
CA ALA A 230 5.04 -2.01 15.25
C ALA A 230 5.84 -2.91 16.19
N ARG A 231 5.44 -3.02 17.46
CA ARG A 231 6.05 -3.95 18.42
C ARG A 231 5.87 -5.40 18.01
N ALA A 232 4.68 -5.80 17.57
CA ALA A 232 4.43 -7.17 17.09
C ALA A 232 5.32 -7.54 15.88
N VAL A 233 5.62 -6.57 15.01
CA VAL A 233 6.59 -6.75 13.91
C VAL A 233 8.01 -6.88 14.46
N GLU A 234 8.43 -6.01 15.38
CA GLU A 234 9.75 -6.04 16.02
C GLU A 234 10.01 -7.35 16.76
N ASP A 235 9.05 -7.83 17.55
CA ASP A 235 9.16 -9.05 18.36
C ASP A 235 9.47 -10.29 17.51
N VAL A 236 8.91 -10.34 16.29
CA VAL A 236 9.06 -11.49 15.39
C VAL A 236 10.25 -11.33 14.44
N THR A 237 10.56 -10.11 14.01
CA THR A 237 11.66 -9.85 13.08
C THR A 237 13.01 -9.67 13.78
N GLY A 238 13.00 -9.26 15.05
CA GLY A 238 14.18 -8.79 15.77
C GLY A 238 14.72 -7.43 15.26
N ILE A 239 14.01 -6.77 14.34
CA ILE A 239 14.41 -5.49 13.76
C ILE A 239 13.66 -4.37 14.48
N ALA A 240 14.42 -3.38 14.98
CA ALA A 240 13.85 -2.20 15.63
C ALA A 240 12.80 -1.55 14.73
N THR A 241 11.54 -1.53 15.17
CA THR A 241 10.41 -1.06 14.36
C THR A 241 9.79 0.17 15.00
N TYR A 242 9.86 1.28 14.29
CA TYR A 242 9.42 2.59 14.77
C TYR A 242 8.04 2.92 14.21
N TYR A 243 7.22 3.58 15.01
CA TYR A 243 5.96 4.16 14.57
C TYR A 243 6.18 5.61 14.12
N PHE A 244 5.68 5.95 12.93
CA PHE A 244 5.68 7.34 12.46
C PHE A 244 4.53 8.13 13.09
N LEU A 245 4.88 9.15 13.87
CA LEU A 245 3.93 10.09 14.45
C LEU A 245 3.90 11.37 13.60
N ARG A 246 2.73 11.79 13.14
CA ARG A 246 2.59 12.99 12.32
C ARG A 246 2.91 14.23 13.15
N HIS A 247 3.70 15.13 12.57
CA HIS A 247 3.99 16.42 13.17
C HIS A 247 3.96 17.51 12.09
N PHE A 248 2.79 18.11 11.92
CA PHE A 248 2.57 19.18 10.93
C PHE A 248 2.48 20.55 11.60
N TRP A 249 1.64 20.66 12.63
CA TRP A 249 1.46 21.88 13.41
C TRP A 249 2.51 21.99 14.51
N GLY A 250 3.52 22.82 14.28
CA GLY A 250 4.43 23.26 15.34
C GLY A 250 3.69 24.25 16.25
N ARG A 251 3.58 23.94 17.55
CA ARG A 251 3.20 24.98 18.52
C ARG A 251 4.33 26.02 18.55
N ARG A 252 3.99 27.31 18.61
CA ARG A 252 4.91 28.36 19.08
C ARG A 252 4.97 28.25 20.60
N VAL A 253 5.76 27.30 21.09
CA VAL A 253 6.27 27.31 22.45
C VAL A 253 7.69 26.76 22.33
N GLU A 254 8.66 27.53 22.77
CA GLU A 254 10.08 27.24 22.68
C GLU A 254 10.50 25.87 23.27
N ASP A 255 9.61 25.19 24.01
CA ASP A 255 9.88 23.91 24.71
C ASP A 255 9.26 22.65 24.08
N ALA A 256 8.29 22.76 23.17
CA ALA A 256 7.52 21.60 22.68
C ALA A 256 8.13 20.91 21.45
N ARG A 257 9.20 21.48 20.88
CA ARG A 257 9.77 21.06 19.59
C ARG A 257 10.90 20.05 19.72
N ASP A 258 11.55 20.01 20.89
CA ASP A 258 12.81 19.28 21.06
C ASP A 258 12.68 18.01 21.90
N VAL A 259 11.47 17.71 22.40
CA VAL A 259 11.21 16.54 23.24
C VAL A 259 10.15 15.62 22.67
N CYS A 260 10.32 14.32 22.91
CA CYS A 260 9.37 13.28 22.57
C CYS A 260 8.01 13.53 23.27
N PRO A 261 6.87 13.51 22.56
CA PRO A 261 5.57 13.74 23.17
C PRO A 261 5.13 12.59 24.10
N ALA A 262 5.71 11.39 23.95
CA ALA A 262 5.38 10.24 24.78
C ALA A 262 6.16 10.19 26.10
N CYS A 263 7.49 10.37 26.08
CA CYS A 263 8.32 10.25 27.28
C CYS A 263 8.96 11.57 27.76
N ARG A 264 8.78 12.67 27.02
CA ARG A 264 9.37 13.99 27.32
C ARG A 264 10.90 14.03 27.30
N ALA A 265 11.57 12.94 26.95
CA ALA A 265 13.02 12.94 26.71
C ALA A 265 13.35 13.73 25.43
N PRO A 266 14.52 14.36 25.33
CA PRO A 266 14.97 15.00 24.09
C PRO A 266 14.92 14.03 22.91
N TRP A 267 14.49 14.52 21.75
CA TRP A 267 14.61 13.75 20.52
C TRP A 267 16.09 13.54 20.19
N ALA A 268 16.43 12.37 19.65
CA ALA A 268 17.70 12.19 18.97
C ALA A 268 17.62 12.98 17.65
N THR A 269 18.12 14.21 17.66
CA THR A 269 18.28 15.08 16.49
C THR A 269 19.74 15.02 16.08
N GLU A 270 20.11 14.07 15.23
CA GLU A 270 21.43 14.14 14.59
C GLU A 270 21.41 15.36 13.67
N SER A 271 22.35 16.28 13.90
CA SER A 271 22.45 17.58 13.23
C SER A 271 22.17 17.48 11.74
N LEU A 272 21.22 18.31 11.26
CA LEU A 272 20.90 18.66 9.86
C LEU A 272 22.00 18.25 8.87
N GLY A 273 21.94 17.02 8.36
CA GLY A 273 22.92 16.47 7.40
C GLY A 273 23.28 15.00 7.63
N SER A 274 23.14 14.51 8.86
CA SER A 274 23.26 13.08 9.20
C SER A 274 21.88 12.55 9.55
N THR A 275 21.32 11.73 8.66
CA THR A 275 20.17 10.88 8.95
C THR A 275 20.35 10.14 10.27
N PRO A 276 19.34 10.07 11.18
CA PRO A 276 19.44 9.24 12.37
C PRO A 276 19.86 7.82 11.99
N ALA A 277 20.98 7.32 12.52
CA ALA A 277 21.63 6.11 12.01
C ALA A 277 20.64 4.96 11.69
N GLY A 278 20.43 4.70 10.40
CA GLY A 278 19.57 3.61 9.90
C GLY A 278 18.12 3.95 9.55
N ILE A 279 17.65 5.19 9.75
CA ILE A 279 16.30 5.61 9.34
C ILE A 279 16.32 6.95 8.60
N ASP A 280 16.22 6.92 7.28
CA ASP A 280 16.28 8.11 6.41
C ASP A 280 14.91 8.77 6.25
N GLY A 281 14.92 10.10 6.08
CA GLY A 281 13.72 10.91 5.84
C GLY A 281 13.00 11.44 7.08
N PHE A 282 13.50 11.18 8.29
CA PHE A 282 12.92 11.69 9.54
C PHE A 282 13.86 12.63 10.29
N THR A 283 13.29 13.67 10.90
CA THR A 283 14.05 14.68 11.67
C THR A 283 14.18 14.29 13.14
N TYR A 284 13.17 13.61 13.67
CA TYR A 284 13.06 13.28 15.09
C TYR A 284 12.98 11.76 15.29
N ARG A 285 13.73 11.24 16.26
CA ARG A 285 13.74 9.83 16.65
C ARG A 285 13.82 9.66 18.16
N CYS A 286 13.01 8.76 18.72
CA CYS A 286 13.03 8.40 20.14
C CYS A 286 13.07 6.87 20.26
N ASP A 287 14.23 6.35 20.64
CA ASP A 287 14.45 4.91 20.80
C ASP A 287 13.64 4.29 21.93
N PRO A 288 13.58 4.90 23.15
CA PRO A 288 12.77 4.35 24.23
C PRO A 288 11.28 4.20 23.88
N CYS A 289 10.74 5.09 23.05
CA CYS A 289 9.33 5.06 22.67
C CYS A 289 9.05 4.35 21.34
N ARG A 290 10.09 3.99 20.57
CA ARG A 290 9.99 3.54 19.17
C ARG A 290 9.19 4.51 18.31
N LEU A 291 9.50 5.81 18.39
CA LEU A 291 8.83 6.87 17.62
C LEU A 291 9.79 7.55 16.66
N VAL A 292 9.31 7.85 15.45
CA VAL A 292 9.95 8.75 14.50
C VAL A 292 8.97 9.81 14.02
N SER A 293 9.47 10.99 13.65
CA SER A 293 8.64 12.08 13.14
C SER A 293 9.43 12.99 12.20
N GLU A 294 8.68 13.77 11.42
CA GLU A 294 9.21 14.79 10.51
C GLU A 294 9.26 16.16 11.21
N ALA A 295 10.06 17.08 10.68
CA ALA A 295 10.01 18.48 11.09
C ALA A 295 8.62 19.07 10.84
N ALA A 296 8.12 19.86 11.79
CA ALA A 296 6.86 20.58 11.59
C ALA A 296 6.98 21.55 10.41
N THR A 297 6.06 21.46 9.47
CA THR A 297 6.05 22.27 8.23
C THR A 297 5.23 23.55 8.37
N ALA A 298 4.38 23.67 9.39
CA ALA A 298 3.58 24.87 9.63
C ALA A 298 3.57 25.27 11.12
N THR A 299 3.66 26.56 11.41
CA THR A 299 3.36 27.09 12.76
C THR A 299 1.87 27.34 12.90
N ARG A 300 1.26 26.83 13.97
CA ARG A 300 -0.15 27.14 14.27
C ARG A 300 -0.26 28.63 14.58
N ALA A 301 -1.08 29.37 13.81
CA ALA A 301 -1.49 30.72 14.19
C ALA A 301 -2.37 30.62 15.44
N GLU A 302 -2.22 31.53 16.40
CA GLU A 302 -3.16 31.63 17.51
C GLU A 302 -4.55 31.99 16.96
N PRO A 303 -5.64 31.44 17.53
CA PRO A 303 -6.94 32.06 17.32
C PRO A 303 -6.84 33.50 17.84
N ALA A 304 -7.12 34.48 16.98
CA ALA A 304 -7.26 35.86 17.43
C ALA A 304 -8.34 35.88 18.52
N ASP A 305 -7.98 36.37 19.70
CA ASP A 305 -8.88 36.49 20.85
C ASP A 305 -10.25 37.02 20.42
N ALA A 306 -11.31 36.28 20.77
CA ALA A 306 -12.72 36.65 20.56
C ALA A 306 -13.30 37.21 21.85
#